data_AF-A0A532V501-F1
#
_entry.id   AF-A0A532V501-F1
#
_cell.length_a   1.000
_cell.length_b   1.000
_cell.length_c   1.000
_cell.angle_alpha   90.00
_cell.angle_beta   90.00
_cell.angle_gamma   90.00
#
_symmetry.space_group_name_H-M   'P 1'
#
loop_
_entity.id
_entity.type
_entity.pdbx_description
1 polymer ?
#
loop_
_entity_poly.entity_id
_entity_poly.type
_entity_poly.pdbx_seq_one_letter_code
_entity_poly.pdbx_strand_id
1 'polypeptide(L)'
;MDENQRYERARKRVEEIKGFYTHLLVYVLVNIFLVLFNWFSSPGHWWFQWPLIGWGIGLAVHWLSIFGLGSFLGKEWEERKIKEIVEKDKGE
;
A
#
# COMPACT_ATOMS: atom_id res chain seq x y z
N MET A 1 -17.79 -7.98 19.90
CA MET A 1 -16.49 -7.80 19.22
C MET A 1 -15.48 -7.54 20.32
N ASP A 2 -14.56 -8.46 20.53
CA ASP A 2 -13.62 -8.43 21.66
C ASP A 2 -12.68 -7.21 21.57
N GLU A 3 -12.38 -6.57 22.70
CA GLU A 3 -11.56 -5.34 22.74
C GLU A 3 -10.15 -5.60 22.15
N ASN A 4 -9.64 -6.81 22.36
CA ASN A 4 -8.36 -7.29 21.82
C ASN A 4 -8.36 -7.37 20.28
N GLN A 5 -9.49 -7.73 19.66
CA GLN A 5 -9.61 -7.80 18.19
C GLN A 5 -9.64 -6.41 17.52
N ARG A 6 -10.10 -5.38 18.25
CA ARG A 6 -10.08 -4.00 17.76
C ARG A 6 -8.66 -3.45 17.82
N TYR A 7 -7.94 -3.75 18.89
CA TYR A 7 -6.55 -3.34 19.09
C TYR A 7 -5.61 -3.95 18.04
N GLU A 8 -5.71 -5.26 17.80
CA GLU A 8 -4.91 -5.95 16.78
C GLU A 8 -5.17 -5.42 15.36
N ARG A 9 -6.42 -5.10 15.01
CA ARG A 9 -6.75 -4.47 13.72
C ARG A 9 -6.15 -3.07 13.58
N ALA A 10 -6.26 -2.26 14.63
CA ALA A 10 -5.64 -0.93 14.64
C ALA A 10 -4.12 -1.01 14.49
N ARG A 11 -3.48 -1.97 15.18
CA ARG A 11 -2.04 -2.20 15.10
C ARG A 11 -1.58 -2.61 13.70
N LYS A 12 -2.24 -3.59 13.08
CA LYS A 12 -1.95 -3.99 11.69
C LYS A 12 -2.07 -2.82 10.72
N ARG A 13 -3.09 -1.99 10.88
CA ARG A 13 -3.29 -0.82 10.02
C ARG A 13 -2.14 0.18 10.12
N VAL A 14 -1.65 0.42 11.34
CA VAL A 14 -0.49 1.31 11.57
C VAL A 14 0.79 0.73 10.95
N GLU A 15 0.97 -0.58 11.01
CA GLU A 15 2.13 -1.26 10.44
C GLU A 15 2.13 -1.22 8.91
N GLU A 16 0.97 -1.44 8.26
CA GLU A 16 0.78 -1.26 6.82
C GLU A 16 1.12 0.18 6.38
N ILE A 17 0.60 1.17 7.09
CA ILE A 17 0.86 2.59 6.81
C ILE A 17 2.37 2.90 6.93
N LYS A 18 3.03 2.43 7.99
CA LYS A 18 4.49 2.60 8.16
C LYS A 18 5.28 1.95 7.02
N GLY A 19 4.89 0.75 6.60
CA GLY A 19 5.51 0.05 5.49
C GLY A 19 5.44 0.85 4.19
N PHE A 20 4.28 1.42 3.89
CA PHE A 20 4.09 2.29 2.73
C PHE A 20 4.92 3.57 2.79
N TYR A 21 4.95 4.28 3.92
CA TYR A 21 5.77 5.49 4.05
C TYR A 21 7.26 5.20 3.87
N THR A 22 7.72 4.03 4.33
CA THR A 22 9.11 3.59 4.11
C THR A 22 9.39 3.39 2.63
N HIS A 23 8.50 2.69 1.91
CA HIS A 23 8.62 2.48 0.47
C HIS A 23 8.56 3.81 -0.32
N LEU A 24 7.65 4.71 0.05
CA LEU A 24 7.53 6.04 -0.54
C LEU A 24 8.82 6.86 -0.33
N LEU A 25 9.39 6.83 0.87
CA LEU A 25 10.62 7.56 1.18
C LEU A 25 11.81 7.03 0.36
N VAL A 26 11.96 5.70 0.28
CA VAL A 26 12.97 5.07 -0.57
C VAL A 26 12.76 5.44 -2.03
N TYR A 27 11.52 5.39 -2.53
CA TYR A 27 11.18 5.78 -3.90
C TYR A 27 11.59 7.23 -4.19
N VAL A 28 11.28 8.18 -3.30
CA VAL A 28 11.64 9.59 -3.47
C VAL A 28 13.16 9.77 -3.48
N LEU A 29 13.88 9.16 -2.52
CA LEU A 29 15.34 9.26 -2.44
C LEU A 29 16.03 8.70 -3.69
N VAL A 30 15.61 7.52 -4.16
CA VAL A 30 16.16 6.90 -5.36
C VAL A 30 15.86 7.74 -6.61
N ASN A 31 14.65 8.26 -6.76
CA ASN A 31 14.31 9.10 -7.91
C ASN A 31 15.10 10.42 -7.91
N ILE A 32 15.28 11.07 -6.75
CA ILE A 32 16.13 12.27 -6.64
C ILE A 32 17.56 11.93 -7.06
N PHE A 33 18.12 10.83 -6.56
CA PHE A 33 19.45 10.37 -6.94
C PHE A 33 19.56 10.11 -8.45
N LEU A 34 18.56 9.45 -9.06
CA LEU A 34 18.54 9.17 -10.50
C LEU A 34 18.45 10.44 -11.34
N VAL A 35 17.63 11.41 -10.92
CA VAL A 35 17.50 12.71 -11.61
C VAL A 35 18.83 13.47 -11.56
N LEU A 36 19.46 13.54 -10.39
CA LEU A 36 20.77 14.18 -10.25
C LEU A 36 21.83 13.46 -11.08
N PHE A 37 21.90 12.12 -11.00
CA PHE A 37 22.83 11.33 -11.79
C PHE A 37 22.63 11.53 -13.29
N ASN A 38 21.38 11.58 -13.76
CA ASN A 38 21.07 11.84 -15.16
C ASN A 38 21.53 13.23 -15.61
N TRP A 39 21.34 14.23 -14.76
CA TRP A 39 21.79 15.60 -15.00
C TRP A 39 23.32 15.69 -15.18
N PHE A 40 24.07 14.97 -14.35
CA PHE A 40 25.54 14.94 -14.44
C PHE A 40 26.06 14.06 -15.57
N SER A 41 25.40 12.93 -15.87
CA SER A 41 25.94 11.91 -16.78
C SER A 41 25.51 12.10 -18.24
N SER A 42 24.30 12.57 -18.52
CA SER A 42 23.77 12.68 -19.89
C SER A 42 22.55 13.62 -19.97
N PRO A 43 22.75 14.94 -20.09
CA PRO A 43 21.65 15.91 -20.14
C PRO A 43 20.71 15.75 -21.36
N GLY A 44 21.08 14.94 -22.36
CA GLY A 44 20.28 14.68 -23.55
C GLY A 44 19.38 13.44 -23.51
N HIS A 45 19.50 12.58 -22.49
CA HIS A 45 18.74 11.32 -22.44
C HIS A 45 18.03 11.19 -21.09
N TRP A 46 16.69 11.22 -21.09
CA TRP A 46 15.90 11.26 -19.87
C TRP A 46 15.55 9.86 -19.38
N TRP A 47 16.54 8.97 -19.21
CA TRP A 47 16.23 7.55 -18.92
C TRP A 47 15.54 7.32 -17.57
N PHE A 48 15.70 8.27 -16.61
CA PHE A 48 15.12 8.21 -15.27
C PHE A 48 13.59 8.08 -15.25
N GLN A 49 12.91 8.47 -16.33
CA GLN A 49 11.45 8.38 -16.43
C GLN A 49 10.94 6.93 -16.43
N TRP A 50 11.74 5.97 -16.90
CA TRP A 50 11.37 4.55 -16.91
C TRP A 50 11.28 3.94 -15.49
N PRO A 51 12.31 4.06 -14.63
CA PRO A 51 12.20 3.70 -13.21
C PRO A 51 11.06 4.44 -12.50
N LEU A 52 10.90 5.74 -12.77
CA LEU A 52 9.90 6.58 -12.14
C LEU A 52 8.48 6.09 -12.45
N ILE A 53 8.17 5.84 -13.71
CA ILE A 53 6.83 5.35 -14.11
C ILE A 53 6.63 3.90 -13.64
N GLY A 54 7.61 3.02 -13.85
CA GLY A 54 7.48 1.60 -13.48
C GLY A 54 7.24 1.40 -11.98
N TRP A 55 8.08 2.02 -11.13
CA TRP A 55 7.92 1.93 -9.67
C TRP A 55 6.78 2.80 -9.16
N GLY A 56 6.50 3.94 -9.81
CA GLY A 56 5.41 4.83 -9.46
C GLY A 56 4.04 4.17 -9.56
N ILE A 57 3.83 3.32 -10.57
CA ILE A 57 2.59 2.53 -10.71
C ILE A 57 2.44 1.54 -9.52
N GLY A 58 3.50 0.81 -9.17
CA GLY A 58 3.47 -0.12 -8.03
C GLY A 58 3.18 0.59 -6.71
N LEU A 59 3.79 1.76 -6.51
CA LEU A 59 3.55 2.61 -5.34
C LEU A 59 2.11 3.15 -5.30
N ALA A 60 1.56 3.56 -6.44
CA ALA A 60 0.18 4.02 -6.55
C ALA A 60 -0.83 2.90 -6.23
N VAL A 61 -0.59 1.68 -6.71
CA VAL A 61 -1.41 0.51 -6.37
C VAL A 61 -1.33 0.19 -4.88
N HIS A 62 -0.13 0.24 -4.28
CA HIS A 62 0.05 0.03 -2.84
C HIS A 62 -0.66 1.10 -2.00
N TRP A 63 -0.55 2.38 -2.42
CA TRP A 63 -1.27 3.48 -1.80
C TRP A 63 -2.79 3.27 -1.86
N LEU A 64 -3.31 2.90 -3.05
CA LEU A 64 -4.72 2.58 -3.21
C LEU A 64 -5.15 1.39 -2.35
N SER A 65 -4.30 0.37 -2.16
CA SER A 65 -4.62 -0.76 -1.27
C SER A 65 -4.83 -0.32 0.19
N ILE A 66 -3.94 0.53 0.71
CA ILE A 66 -4.00 1.00 2.10
C ILE A 66 -5.05 2.08 2.31
N PHE A 67 -5.15 3.06 1.41
CA PHE A 67 -5.98 4.25 1.59
C PHE A 67 -7.31 4.21 0.84
N GLY A 68 -7.39 3.49 -0.30
CA GLY A 68 -8.57 3.49 -1.18
C GLY A 68 -9.44 2.22 -1.11
N LEU A 69 -8.86 1.04 -1.16
CA LEU A 69 -9.58 -0.24 -1.31
C LEU A 69 -10.04 -0.82 0.02
N GLY A 70 -9.32 -0.58 1.11
CA GLY A 70 -9.78 -0.96 2.45
C GLY A 70 -11.08 -0.26 2.89
N SER A 71 -11.44 0.88 2.27
CA SER A 71 -12.72 1.55 2.53
C SER A 71 -13.81 1.19 1.52
N PHE A 72 -13.46 0.81 0.28
CA PHE A 72 -14.43 0.51 -0.78
C PHE A 72 -14.81 -0.98 -0.84
N LEU A 73 -13.87 -1.91 -0.60
CA LEU A 73 -14.16 -3.34 -0.47
C LEU A 73 -14.29 -3.77 0.99
N GLY A 74 -13.62 -3.08 1.92
CA GLY A 74 -13.27 -3.65 3.23
C GLY A 74 -14.38 -3.70 4.28
N LYS A 75 -15.49 -2.96 4.20
CA LYS A 75 -16.58 -3.13 5.19
C LYS A 75 -17.60 -4.17 4.76
N GLU A 76 -18.15 -4.04 3.56
CA GLU A 76 -19.16 -4.97 3.06
C GLU A 76 -18.60 -6.37 2.79
N TRP A 77 -17.39 -6.49 2.24
CA TRP A 77 -16.78 -7.80 2.03
C TRP A 77 -16.39 -8.46 3.37
N GLU A 78 -15.83 -7.70 4.31
CA GLU A 78 -15.42 -8.21 5.63
C GLU A 78 -16.66 -8.64 6.44
N GLU A 79 -17.73 -7.82 6.47
CA GLU A 79 -19.01 -8.20 7.09
C GLU A 79 -19.63 -9.44 6.44
N ARG A 80 -19.60 -9.53 5.11
CA ARG A 80 -20.15 -10.68 4.38
C ARG A 80 -19.35 -11.95 4.64
N LYS A 81 -18.02 -11.87 4.75
CA LYS A 81 -17.16 -13.02 5.05
C LYS A 81 -17.29 -13.47 6.51
N ILE A 82 -17.40 -12.52 7.44
CA ILE A 82 -17.69 -12.83 8.85
C ILE A 82 -19.03 -13.55 8.97
N LYS A 83 -20.06 -13.06 8.27
CA LYS A 83 -21.40 -13.68 8.28
C LYS A 83 -21.38 -15.11 7.74
N GLU A 84 -20.65 -15.34 6.64
CA GLU A 84 -20.49 -16.67 6.02
C GLU A 84 -19.79 -17.68 6.96
N ILE A 85 -18.78 -17.23 7.71
CA ILE A 85 -18.08 -18.09 8.70
C ILE A 85 -19.01 -18.42 9.87
N VAL A 86 -19.74 -17.43 10.41
CA VAL A 86 -20.67 -17.62 11.54
C VAL A 86 -21.87 -18.51 11.15
N GLU A 87 -22.36 -18.42 9.92
CA GLU A 87 -23.42 -19.32 9.42
C GLU A 87 -22.92 -20.76 9.23
N LYS A 88 -21.68 -20.95 8.76
CA LYS A 88 -21.07 -22.29 8.68
C LYS A 88 -20.91 -22.94 10.06
N ASP A 89 -20.45 -22.17 11.05
CA ASP A 89 -20.21 -22.65 12.41
C ASP A 89 -21.51 -22.97 13.19
N LYS A 90 -22.66 -22.42 12.74
CA LYS A 90 -23.99 -22.71 13.30
C LYS A 90 -24.75 -23.82 12.58
N GLY A 91 -24.26 -24.24 11.41
CA GLY A 91 -24.86 -25.28 10.58
C GLY A 91 -24.31 -26.69 10.83
N GLU A 92 -23.25 -26.80 11.64
CA GLU A 92 -22.76 -28.04 12.26
C GLU A 92 -23.22 -28.13 13.72
#